data_AF-A0A061S929-F1
#
_entry.id   AF-A0A061S929-F1
#
_cell.length_a   1.000
_cell.length_b   1.000
_cell.length_c   1.000
_cell.angle_alpha   90.00
_cell.angle_beta   90.00
_cell.angle_gamma   90.00
#
_symmetry.space_group_name_H-M   'P 1'
#
loop_
_entity.id
_entity.type
_entity.pdbx_description
1 polymer ?
#
loop_
_entity_poly.entity_id
_entity_poly.type
_entity_poly.pdbx_seq_one_letter_code
_entity_poly.pdbx_strand_id
1 'polypeptide(L)'
;MFLKKAKILKLAKGFRGRAKNCIRIAFPRVQKALQYATRDRKLKKRDMRSLWITRINAGAREHGLRYGEFMHGLQEDNIRINRKVLSELAMQEPFSFKALVDQVKYMRGM
;
A
#
# COMPACT_ATOMS: atom_id res chain seq x y z
N MET A 1 10.33 23.61 27.73
CA MET A 1 9.72 23.15 26.47
C MET A 1 10.52 23.73 25.29
N PHE A 2 11.43 22.96 24.70
CA PHE A 2 12.66 23.47 24.05
C PHE A 2 12.56 23.78 22.53
N LEU A 3 11.38 23.72 21.92
CA LEU A 3 11.23 24.06 20.50
C LEU A 3 10.94 25.56 20.34
N LYS A 4 11.89 26.28 19.70
CA LYS A 4 11.73 27.71 19.38
C LYS A 4 10.46 27.94 18.56
N LYS A 5 9.67 28.97 18.90
CA LYS A 5 8.42 29.38 18.23
C LYS A 5 8.51 29.35 16.70
N ALA A 6 9.61 29.86 16.14
CA ALA A 6 9.85 29.89 14.70
C ALA A 6 9.86 28.49 14.05
N LYS A 7 10.43 27.47 14.73
CA LYS A 7 10.48 26.09 14.21
C LYS A 7 9.07 25.48 14.14
N ILE A 8 8.25 25.70 15.16
CA ILE A 8 6.87 25.17 15.21
C ILE A 8 6.01 25.84 14.13
N LEU A 9 6.10 27.16 13.96
CA LEU A 9 5.35 27.86 12.92
C LEU A 9 5.81 27.47 11.50
N LYS A 10 7.10 27.16 11.32
CA LYS A 10 7.60 26.61 10.05
C LYS A 10 6.95 25.25 9.74
N LEU A 11 6.83 24.36 10.73
CA LEU A 11 6.15 23.07 10.59
C LEU A 11 4.63 23.18 10.41
N ALA A 12 4.02 24.20 11.01
CA ALA A 12 2.59 24.48 10.89
C ALA A 12 2.22 25.22 9.59
N LYS A 13 3.19 25.54 8.72
CA LYS A 13 2.93 26.20 7.43
C LYS A 13 2.00 25.32 6.59
N GLY A 14 0.88 25.89 6.17
CA GLY A 14 -0.18 25.18 5.43
C GLY A 14 -1.34 24.68 6.30
N PHE A 15 -1.26 24.77 7.63
CA PHE A 15 -2.41 24.43 8.49
C PHE A 15 -3.57 25.42 8.30
N ARG A 16 -4.80 24.90 8.33
CA ARG A 16 -6.01 25.71 8.13
C ARG A 16 -6.26 26.66 9.31
N GLY A 17 -6.66 27.90 8.99
CA GLY A 17 -7.11 28.90 9.95
C GLY A 17 -6.01 29.37 10.92
N ARG A 18 -6.36 29.62 12.19
CA ARG A 18 -5.44 30.17 13.21
C ARG A 18 -4.25 29.27 13.55
N ALA A 19 -4.28 27.99 13.16
CA ALA A 19 -3.21 27.05 13.47
C ALA A 19 -1.90 27.29 12.72
N LYS A 20 -1.89 28.07 11.63
CA LYS A 20 -0.65 28.46 10.94
C LYS A 20 0.07 29.65 11.58
N ASN A 21 -0.66 30.47 12.36
CA ASN A 21 -0.17 31.76 12.88
C ASN A 21 -0.08 31.79 14.43
N CYS A 22 -1.00 31.13 15.14
CA CYS A 22 -1.08 31.17 16.60
C CYS A 22 -0.33 30.00 17.24
N ILE A 23 0.79 30.28 17.91
CA ILE A 23 1.69 29.26 18.48
C ILE A 23 0.97 28.28 19.44
N ARG A 24 0.05 28.79 20.27
CA ARG A 24 -0.72 27.99 21.24
C ARG A 24 -1.59 26.92 20.57
N ILE A 25 -2.09 27.21 19.36
CA ILE A 25 -2.92 26.29 18.56
C ILE A 25 -2.02 25.42 17.66
N ALA A 26 -0.96 26.01 17.11
CA ALA A 26 -0.02 25.34 16.23
C ALA A 26 0.68 24.17 16.92
N PHE A 27 1.15 24.38 18.16
CA PHE A 27 1.92 23.37 18.89
C PHE A 27 1.21 22.00 19.02
N PRO A 28 0.02 21.90 19.64
CA PRO A 28 -0.65 20.61 19.80
C PRO A 28 -1.02 19.99 18.45
N ARG A 29 -1.33 20.80 17.43
CA ARG A 29 -1.63 20.29 16.08
C ARG A 29 -0.40 19.72 15.39
N VAL A 30 0.75 20.38 15.48
CA VAL A 30 2.02 19.89 14.90
C VAL A 30 2.42 18.59 15.58
N GLN A 31 2.32 18.51 16.92
CA GLN A 31 2.61 17.29 17.65
C GLN A 31 1.72 16.12 17.19
N LYS A 32 0.40 16.34 17.07
CA LYS A 32 -0.55 15.35 16.57
C LYS A 32 -0.26 14.95 15.11
N ALA A 33 0.08 15.91 14.26
CA ALA A 33 0.45 15.65 12.87
C ALA A 33 1.72 14.80 12.75
N LEU A 34 2.73 15.01 13.61
CA LEU A 34 3.96 14.21 13.62
C LEU A 34 3.70 12.77 14.12
N GLN A 35 2.82 12.61 15.11
CA GLN A 35 2.36 11.28 15.55
C GLN A 35 1.65 10.54 14.41
N TYR A 36 0.70 11.20 13.74
CA TYR A 36 0.00 10.65 12.58
C TYR A 36 0.95 10.33 11.43
N ALA A 37 1.89 11.20 11.10
CA ALA A 37 2.90 10.93 10.07
C ALA A 37 3.70 9.64 10.35
N THR A 38 3.96 9.30 11.60
CA THR A 38 4.67 8.07 11.95
C THR A 38 3.76 6.85 11.88
N ARG A 39 2.53 6.96 12.36
CA ARG A 39 1.51 5.91 12.25
C ARG A 39 1.19 5.61 10.79
N ASP A 40 0.90 6.64 10.01
CA ASP A 40 0.41 6.54 8.64
C ASP A 40 1.51 6.05 7.69
N ARG A 41 2.79 6.35 7.95
CA ARG A 41 3.92 5.70 7.24
C ARG A 41 3.93 4.18 7.41
N LYS A 42 3.53 3.67 8.59
CA LYS A 42 3.40 2.22 8.82
C LYS A 42 2.14 1.66 8.16
N LEU A 43 1.01 2.38 8.26
CA LEU A 43 -0.26 1.98 7.65
C LEU A 43 -0.22 1.96 6.13
N LYS A 44 0.45 2.92 5.49
CA LYS A 44 0.61 2.99 4.02
C LYS A 44 1.11 1.68 3.43
N LYS A 45 2.01 0.97 4.13
CA LYS A 45 2.50 -0.35 3.67
C LYS A 45 1.39 -1.42 3.65
N ARG A 46 0.47 -1.37 4.61
CA ARG A 46 -0.71 -2.24 4.69
C ARG A 46 -1.74 -1.85 3.63
N ASP A 47 -2.03 -0.56 3.49
CA ASP A 47 -3.00 -0.05 2.52
C ASP A 47 -2.60 -0.40 1.09
N MET A 48 -1.32 -0.21 0.74
CA MET A 48 -0.78 -0.61 -0.57
C MET A 48 -0.86 -2.12 -0.77
N ARG A 49 -0.58 -2.92 0.27
CA ARG A 49 -0.71 -4.38 0.18
C ARG A 49 -2.15 -4.81 -0.06
N SER A 50 -3.12 -4.21 0.63
CA SER A 50 -4.54 -4.47 0.40
C SER A 50 -4.94 -4.15 -1.04
N LEU A 51 -4.51 -3.00 -1.57
CA LEU A 51 -4.75 -2.63 -2.97
C LEU A 51 -4.16 -3.65 -3.95
N TRP A 52 -2.92 -4.11 -3.72
CA TRP A 52 -2.29 -5.12 -4.57
C TRP A 52 -3.06 -6.45 -4.54
N ILE A 53 -3.54 -6.88 -3.37
CA ILE A 53 -4.36 -8.08 -3.24
C ILE A 53 -5.65 -7.94 -4.03
N THR A 54 -6.34 -6.80 -3.92
CA THR A 54 -7.57 -6.55 -4.68
C THR A 54 -7.33 -6.62 -6.19
N ARG A 55 -6.24 -6.02 -6.68
CA ARG A 55 -5.86 -6.05 -8.11
C ARG A 55 -5.54 -7.47 -8.59
N ILE A 56 -4.72 -8.21 -7.85
CA ILE A 56 -4.39 -9.60 -8.18
C ILE A 56 -5.64 -10.47 -8.14
N ASN A 57 -6.53 -10.27 -7.17
CA ASN A 57 -7.78 -11.00 -7.08
C ASN A 57 -8.70 -10.73 -8.27
N ALA A 58 -8.75 -9.50 -8.78
CA ALA A 58 -9.49 -9.18 -10.00
C ALA A 58 -8.91 -9.94 -11.20
N GLY A 59 -7.60 -9.83 -11.46
CA GLY A 59 -6.96 -10.53 -12.57
C GLY A 59 -7.03 -12.06 -12.46
N ALA A 60 -6.86 -12.64 -11.27
CA ALA A 60 -6.98 -14.08 -11.07
C ALA A 60 -8.41 -14.57 -11.35
N ARG A 61 -9.43 -13.78 -10.97
CA ARG A 61 -10.85 -14.12 -11.20
C ARG A 61 -11.22 -14.08 -12.68
N GLU A 62 -10.63 -13.18 -13.46
CA GLU A 62 -10.83 -13.15 -14.92
C GLU A 62 -10.39 -14.48 -15.58
N HIS A 63 -9.43 -15.17 -14.97
CA HIS A 63 -8.96 -16.48 -15.40
C HIS A 63 -9.57 -17.65 -14.63
N GLY A 64 -10.61 -17.42 -13.82
CA GLY A 64 -11.35 -18.47 -13.10
C GLY A 64 -10.69 -19.00 -11.82
N LEU A 65 -9.65 -18.33 -11.29
CA LEU A 65 -9.01 -18.69 -10.02
C LEU A 65 -9.36 -17.71 -8.90
N ARG A 66 -9.39 -18.20 -7.65
CA ARG A 66 -9.45 -17.32 -6.47
C ARG A 66 -8.03 -16.91 -6.07
N TYR A 67 -7.88 -15.71 -5.50
CA TYR A 67 -6.57 -15.22 -5.03
C TYR A 67 -5.83 -16.20 -4.10
N GLY A 68 -6.55 -16.88 -3.20
CA GLY A 68 -5.95 -17.85 -2.28
C GLY A 68 -5.31 -19.03 -3.01
N GLU A 69 -6.02 -19.58 -4.00
CA GLU A 69 -5.55 -20.70 -4.83
C GLU A 69 -4.37 -20.29 -5.70
N PHE A 70 -4.44 -19.10 -6.30
CA PHE A 70 -3.37 -18.55 -7.11
C PHE A 70 -2.07 -18.34 -6.30
N MET A 71 -2.16 -17.70 -5.13
CA MET A 71 -1.00 -17.48 -4.28
C MET A 71 -0.42 -18.77 -3.69
N HIS A 72 -1.27 -19.76 -3.42
CA HIS A 72 -0.83 -21.08 -2.98
C HIS A 72 -0.04 -21.78 -4.08
N GLY A 73 -0.57 -21.82 -5.31
CA GLY A 73 0.11 -22.44 -6.44
C GLY A 73 1.45 -21.78 -6.77
N LEU A 74 1.53 -20.44 -6.71
CA LEU A 74 2.81 -19.74 -6.88
C LEU A 74 3.83 -20.11 -5.79
N GLN A 75 3.39 -20.40 -4.57
CA GLN A 75 4.27 -20.81 -3.48
C GLN A 75 4.76 -22.26 -3.66
N GLU A 76 3.88 -23.15 -4.10
CA GLU A 76 4.23 -24.55 -4.42
C GLU A 76 5.25 -24.62 -5.57
N ASP A 77 5.10 -23.77 -6.58
CA ASP A 77 6.02 -23.68 -7.73
C ASP A 77 7.31 -22.88 -7.41
N ASN A 78 7.53 -22.51 -6.14
CA ASN A 78 8.66 -21.71 -5.67
C ASN A 78 8.85 -20.36 -6.39
N ILE A 79 7.81 -19.82 -7.02
CA ILE A 79 7.83 -18.53 -7.72
C ILE A 79 7.74 -17.39 -6.68
N ARG A 80 8.90 -16.87 -6.28
CA ARG A 80 9.01 -15.80 -5.27
C ARG A 80 8.83 -14.39 -5.86
N ILE A 81 7.64 -14.09 -6.38
CA ILE A 81 7.32 -12.76 -6.90
C ILE A 81 6.61 -11.90 -5.85
N ASN A 82 7.04 -10.64 -5.74
CA ASN A 82 6.39 -9.66 -4.88
C ASN A 82 5.00 -9.26 -5.38
N ARG A 83 4.06 -9.08 -4.45
CA ARG A 83 2.67 -8.66 -4.77
C ARG A 83 2.58 -7.32 -5.50
N LYS A 84 3.54 -6.42 -5.28
CA LYS A 84 3.64 -5.17 -6.05
C LYS A 84 3.76 -5.48 -7.54
N VAL A 85 4.75 -6.30 -7.90
CA VAL A 85 5.05 -6.67 -9.28
C VAL A 85 3.91 -7.50 -9.86
N LEU A 86 3.37 -8.48 -9.12
CA LEU A 86 2.19 -9.24 -9.57
C LEU A 86 0.98 -8.35 -9.86
N SER A 87 0.74 -7.34 -9.02
CA SER A 87 -0.38 -6.40 -9.26
C SER A 87 -0.15 -5.47 -10.46
N GLU A 88 1.11 -5.21 -10.80
CA GLU A 88 1.49 -4.39 -11.95
C GLU A 88 1.39 -5.20 -13.23
N LEU A 89 1.87 -6.45 -13.22
CA LEU A 89 1.69 -7.43 -14.31
C LEU A 89 0.22 -7.66 -14.61
N ALA A 90 -0.62 -7.86 -13.58
CA ALA A 90 -2.07 -8.02 -13.75
C ALA A 90 -2.75 -6.82 -14.44
N MET A 91 -2.16 -5.62 -14.37
CA MET A 91 -2.74 -4.41 -14.96
C MET A 91 -2.15 -4.06 -16.33
N GLN A 92 -0.84 -4.21 -16.49
CA GLN A 92 -0.11 -3.72 -17.67
C GLN A 92 0.15 -4.83 -18.69
N GLU A 93 0.36 -6.06 -18.23
CA GLU A 93 0.86 -7.17 -19.04
C GLU A 93 -0.03 -8.41 -18.89
N PRO A 94 -1.25 -8.39 -19.48
CA PRO A 94 -2.24 -9.46 -19.30
C PRO A 94 -1.74 -10.81 -19.81
N PHE A 95 -0.93 -10.84 -20.88
CA PHE A 95 -0.36 -12.08 -21.41
C PHE A 95 0.62 -12.75 -20.43
N SER A 96 1.49 -11.95 -19.82
CA SER A 96 2.45 -12.42 -18.82
C SER A 96 1.73 -12.91 -17.55
N PHE A 97 0.70 -12.19 -17.12
CA PHE A 97 -0.11 -12.61 -15.97
C PHE A 97 -0.88 -13.91 -16.26
N LYS A 98 -1.44 -14.04 -17.48
CA LYS A 98 -2.11 -15.27 -17.92
C LYS A 98 -1.18 -16.47 -17.91
N ALA A 99 0.06 -16.34 -18.40
CA ALA A 99 1.04 -17.43 -18.37
C ALA A 99 1.31 -17.94 -16.95
N LEU A 100 1.39 -17.04 -15.96
CA LEU A 100 1.53 -17.42 -14.55
C LEU A 100 0.29 -18.14 -14.01
N VAL A 101 -0.90 -17.71 -14.42
CA VAL A 101 -2.15 -18.39 -14.04
C VAL A 101 -2.25 -19.78 -14.66
N ASP A 102 -1.91 -19.92 -15.94
CA ASP A 102 -1.95 -21.19 -16.65
C ASP A 102 -0.95 -22.19 -16.06
N GLN A 103 0.26 -21.73 -15.69
CA GLN A 103 1.24 -22.52 -14.95
C GLN A 103 0.67 -23.03 -13.61
N VAL A 104 0.00 -22.17 -12.84
CA VAL A 104 -0.63 -22.56 -11.58
C VAL A 104 -1.77 -23.56 -11.78
N LYS A 105 -2.56 -23.41 -12.85
CA LYS A 105 -3.63 -24.37 -13.18
C LYS A 105 -3.07 -25.75 -13.52
N TYR A 106 -2.05 -25.78 -14.38
CA TYR A 106 -1.37 -27.01 -14.77
C TYR A 106 -0.87 -27.79 -13.56
N MET A 107 -0.18 -27.13 -12.62
CA MET A 107 0.36 -27.78 -11.42
C MET A 107 -0.73 -28.30 -10.47
N ARG A 108 -1.90 -27.67 -10.45
CA ARG A 108 -3.04 -28.08 -9.63
C ARG A 108 -3.94 -29.11 -10.33
N GLY A 109 -3.65 -29.48 -11.57
CA GLY A 109 -4.46 -30.40 -12.38
C GLY A 109 -5.83 -29.82 -12.76
N MET A 110 -5.92 -28.50 -12.91
CA MET A 110 -7.14 -27.77 -13.31
C MET A 110 -7.14 -27.38 -14.79
#